data_AF-U1PEJ1-F1
#
_entry.id   AF-U1PEJ1-F1
#
_cell.length_a   1.000
_cell.length_b   1.000
_cell.length_c   1.000
_cell.angle_alpha   90.00
_cell.angle_beta   90.00
_cell.angle_gamma   90.00
#
_symmetry.space_group_name_H-M   'P 1'
#
loop_
_entity.id
_entity.type
_entity.pdbx_description
1 polymer ?
#
loop_
_entity_poly.entity_id
_entity_poly.type
_entity_poly.pdbx_seq_one_letter_code
_entity_poly.pdbx_strand_id
1 'polypeptide(L)'
;MTERGLDEYKQELLVNRIATALGFERLSNWLDEQSEALPRIPPSYLMFGFIIIINMGVLETYNYLIGKNTLIDNPSRIFATAGVVLAVVGVRWMHETYAQSIADLRLPERDLENDAEIKNSFENLLPLRVEVTVYLVALVLYLLNLFFLIGFSTVVEIEGIVRTLVANFVTIPIYLLLITEFGLLYFSIHLLLPRKIAQADLNMFFYDPQNMGGFGSTGQLLKRSYYIYTVGVLVYFGLVYWPEILGEIVNLKRVYPEPTAIVAVFFIILWLIGVCSIGYSMYRMHALMSKKKPGSDQGRRGGYQKQA
;
A
#
# COMPACT_ATOMS: atom_id res chain seq x y z
N MET A 1 -7.97 25.46 -7.68
CA MET A 1 -7.50 24.32 -8.50
C MET A 1 -8.71 23.50 -8.86
N THR A 2 -9.07 23.44 -10.14
CA THR A 2 -10.26 22.74 -10.63
C THR A 2 -10.06 21.22 -10.49
N GLU A 3 -11.09 20.48 -10.02
CA GLU A 3 -11.05 19.02 -9.85
C GLU A 3 -10.47 18.27 -11.07
N ARG A 4 -10.64 18.81 -12.28
CA ARG A 4 -10.10 18.29 -13.55
C ARG A 4 -8.59 18.04 -13.56
N GLY A 5 -7.78 18.78 -12.80
CA GLY A 5 -6.32 18.58 -12.78
C GLY A 5 -5.86 17.42 -11.89
N LEU A 6 -6.70 16.99 -10.94
CA LEU A 6 -6.38 15.88 -10.03
C LEU A 6 -6.70 14.52 -10.66
N ASP A 7 -7.75 14.44 -11.47
CA ASP A 7 -8.19 13.18 -12.07
C ASP A 7 -7.25 12.67 -13.15
N GLU A 8 -6.47 13.57 -13.76
CA GLU A 8 -5.48 13.23 -14.78
C GLU A 8 -4.35 12.33 -14.26
N TYR A 9 -3.99 12.45 -12.97
CA TYR A 9 -2.93 11.65 -12.35
C TYR A 9 -3.46 10.50 -11.48
N LYS A 10 -4.77 10.25 -11.47
CA LYS A 10 -5.39 9.14 -10.74
C LYS A 10 -5.54 7.91 -11.63
N GLN A 11 -4.49 7.10 -11.69
CA GLN A 11 -4.58 5.76 -12.27
C GLN A 11 -5.65 4.93 -11.54
N GLU A 12 -6.53 4.23 -12.25
CA GLU A 12 -7.51 3.37 -11.60
C GLU A 12 -6.84 2.14 -10.93
N LEU A 13 -7.01 2.04 -9.61
CA LEU A 13 -6.53 0.96 -8.76
C LEU A 13 -7.08 -0.42 -9.19
N LEU A 14 -6.24 -1.45 -9.15
CA LEU A 14 -6.61 -2.83 -9.51
C LEU A 14 -7.75 -3.35 -8.63
N VAL A 15 -7.69 -3.13 -7.31
CA VAL A 15 -8.78 -3.50 -6.39
C VAL A 15 -10.09 -2.79 -6.73
N ASN A 16 -10.04 -1.57 -7.26
CA ASN A 16 -11.25 -0.87 -7.69
C ASN A 16 -11.83 -1.48 -8.96
N ARG A 17 -10.99 -1.78 -9.96
CA ARG A 17 -11.41 -2.46 -11.20
C ARG A 17 -12.11 -3.78 -10.90
N ILE A 18 -11.54 -4.57 -9.98
CA ILE A 18 -12.10 -5.87 -9.59
C ILE A 18 -13.39 -5.68 -8.79
N ALA A 19 -13.45 -4.75 -7.85
CA ALA A 19 -14.67 -4.46 -7.12
C ALA A 19 -15.82 -4.01 -8.06
N THR A 20 -15.50 -3.18 -9.06
CA THR A 20 -16.44 -2.77 -10.10
C THR A 20 -16.91 -3.96 -10.95
N ALA A 21 -15.98 -4.82 -11.39
CA ALA A 21 -16.31 -6.03 -12.15
C ALA A 21 -17.20 -7.01 -11.36
N LEU A 22 -17.03 -7.07 -10.03
CA LEU A 22 -17.88 -7.85 -9.13
C LEU A 22 -19.23 -7.19 -8.82
N GLY A 23 -19.50 -5.99 -9.36
CA GLY A 23 -20.79 -5.30 -9.26
C GLY A 23 -20.92 -4.36 -8.06
N PHE A 24 -19.87 -4.14 -7.27
CA PHE A 24 -19.91 -3.22 -6.13
C PHE A 24 -20.09 -1.75 -6.53
N GLU A 25 -19.85 -1.41 -7.81
CA GLU A 25 -20.19 -0.08 -8.34
C GLU A 25 -21.69 0.20 -8.29
N ARG A 26 -22.54 -0.80 -8.59
CA ARG A 26 -24.00 -0.63 -8.53
C ARG A 26 -24.45 -0.33 -7.11
N LEU A 27 -23.86 -1.01 -6.14
CA LEU A 27 -24.15 -0.78 -4.73
C LEU A 27 -23.64 0.58 -4.26
N SER A 28 -22.45 0.99 -4.71
CA SER A 28 -21.90 2.33 -4.46
C SER A 28 -22.85 3.42 -4.97
N ASN A 29 -23.31 3.32 -6.22
CA ASN A 29 -24.23 4.29 -6.83
C ASN A 29 -25.59 4.30 -6.14
N TRP A 30 -26.13 3.12 -5.81
CA TRP A 30 -27.39 3.02 -5.08
C TRP A 30 -27.31 3.67 -3.69
N LEU A 31 -26.21 3.47 -2.96
CA LEU A 31 -26.01 4.11 -1.65
C LEU A 31 -25.86 5.63 -1.77
N ASP A 32 -25.19 6.10 -2.81
CA ASP A 32 -25.01 7.53 -3.12
C ASP A 32 -26.37 8.20 -3.40
N GLU A 33 -27.21 7.56 -4.20
CA GLU A 33 -28.59 8.03 -4.50
C GLU A 33 -29.48 8.09 -3.24
N GLN A 34 -29.29 7.17 -2.29
CA GLN A 34 -30.06 7.13 -1.06
C GLN A 34 -29.53 8.07 0.03
N SER A 35 -28.30 8.55 -0.09
CA SER A 35 -27.63 9.31 0.95
C SER A 35 -27.12 10.66 0.43
N GLU A 36 -28.05 11.60 0.22
CA GLU A 36 -27.73 12.98 -0.17
C GLU A 36 -26.74 13.69 0.78
N ALA A 37 -26.56 13.18 2.00
CA ALA A 37 -25.71 13.76 3.04
C ALA A 37 -24.33 13.07 3.21
N LEU A 38 -24.08 11.91 2.58
CA LEU A 38 -22.82 11.17 2.77
C LEU A 38 -21.95 11.19 1.51
N PRO A 39 -20.61 11.28 1.64
CA PRO A 39 -19.71 11.13 0.51
C PRO A 39 -19.84 9.75 -0.14
N ARG A 40 -19.80 9.70 -1.47
CA ARG A 40 -19.84 8.45 -2.24
C ARG A 40 -18.83 7.43 -1.73
N ILE A 41 -19.33 6.27 -1.30
CA ILE A 41 -18.49 5.20 -0.77
C ILE A 41 -17.82 4.46 -1.94
N PRO A 42 -16.49 4.27 -1.92
CA PRO A 42 -15.79 3.58 -3.00
C PRO A 42 -16.19 2.11 -3.16
N PRO A 43 -16.25 1.56 -4.39
CA PRO A 43 -16.55 0.14 -4.62
C PRO A 43 -15.60 -0.80 -3.86
N SER A 44 -14.30 -0.47 -3.81
CA SER A 44 -13.32 -1.27 -3.06
C SER A 44 -13.63 -1.33 -1.56
N TYR A 45 -14.10 -0.23 -0.95
CA TYR A 45 -14.46 -0.20 0.47
C TYR A 45 -15.65 -1.11 0.75
N LEU A 46 -16.65 -1.10 -0.13
CA LEU A 46 -17.82 -1.97 -0.03
C LEU A 46 -17.44 -3.44 -0.19
N MET A 47 -16.56 -3.76 -1.15
CA MET A 47 -16.08 -5.12 -1.37
C MET A 47 -15.38 -5.68 -0.13
N PHE A 48 -14.39 -4.96 0.42
CA PHE A 48 -13.66 -5.45 1.59
C PHE A 48 -14.51 -5.41 2.86
N GLY A 49 -15.41 -4.43 3.02
CA GLY A 49 -16.39 -4.41 4.10
C GLY A 49 -17.31 -5.62 4.05
N PHE A 50 -17.83 -5.97 2.87
CA PHE A 50 -18.64 -7.17 2.66
C PHE A 50 -17.86 -8.44 3.00
N ILE A 51 -16.61 -8.56 2.55
CA ILE A 51 -15.77 -9.72 2.87
C ILE A 51 -15.51 -9.83 4.38
N ILE A 52 -15.29 -8.72 5.07
CA ILE A 52 -15.14 -8.71 6.54
C ILE A 52 -16.42 -9.21 7.20
N ILE A 53 -17.60 -8.76 6.76
CA ILE A 53 -18.90 -9.23 7.27
C ILE A 53 -19.08 -10.73 7.02
N ILE A 54 -18.72 -11.24 5.84
CA ILE A 54 -18.77 -12.66 5.54
C ILE A 54 -17.85 -13.46 6.48
N ASN A 55 -16.60 -13.01 6.68
CA ASN A 55 -15.64 -13.75 7.50
C ASN A 55 -15.98 -13.69 9.00
N MET A 56 -16.19 -12.48 9.54
CA MET A 56 -16.40 -12.28 10.98
C MET A 56 -17.84 -12.51 11.42
N GLY A 57 -18.81 -12.26 10.53
CA GLY A 57 -20.23 -12.45 10.82
C GLY A 57 -20.71 -13.84 10.45
N VAL A 58 -20.61 -14.22 9.17
CA VAL A 58 -21.22 -15.47 8.67
C VAL A 58 -20.37 -16.69 9.02
N LEU A 59 -19.10 -16.70 8.64
CA LEU A 59 -18.24 -17.87 8.82
C LEU A 59 -17.93 -18.14 10.29
N GLU A 60 -17.72 -17.10 11.09
CA GLU A 60 -17.48 -17.29 12.53
C GLU A 60 -18.72 -17.79 13.26
N THR A 61 -19.92 -17.27 12.92
CA THR A 61 -21.18 -17.78 13.48
C THR A 61 -21.41 -19.23 13.07
N TYR A 62 -21.18 -19.58 11.80
CA TYR A 62 -21.26 -20.96 11.34
C TYR A 62 -20.33 -21.88 12.13
N ASN A 63 -19.07 -21.47 12.31
CA ASN A 63 -18.09 -22.23 13.07
C ASN A 63 -18.50 -22.42 14.53
N TYR A 64 -19.01 -21.37 15.17
CA TYR A 64 -19.53 -21.42 16.54
C TYR A 64 -20.65 -22.47 16.67
N LEU A 65 -21.59 -22.49 15.71
CA LEU A 65 -22.73 -23.42 15.71
C LEU A 65 -22.32 -24.89 15.55
N ILE A 66 -21.20 -25.16 14.87
CA ILE A 66 -20.62 -26.53 14.75
C ILE A 66 -19.62 -26.85 15.87
N GLY A 67 -19.56 -26.02 16.93
CA GLY A 67 -18.74 -26.23 18.11
C GLY A 67 -17.26 -25.82 17.96
N LYS A 68 -16.91 -25.03 16.93
CA LYS A 68 -15.57 -24.49 16.72
C LYS A 68 -15.53 -22.99 17.08
N ASN A 69 -14.76 -22.62 18.10
CA ASN A 69 -14.67 -21.23 18.56
C ASN A 69 -13.41 -20.54 18.06
N THR A 70 -13.38 -20.30 16.75
CA THR A 70 -12.16 -19.90 16.04
C THR A 70 -11.58 -18.54 16.45
N LEU A 71 -12.39 -17.58 16.88
CA LEU A 71 -11.95 -16.26 17.34
C LEU A 71 -11.45 -16.28 18.80
N ILE A 72 -12.07 -17.10 19.65
CA ILE A 72 -11.65 -17.28 21.05
C ILE A 72 -10.35 -18.08 21.10
N ASP A 73 -10.29 -19.16 20.30
CA ASP A 73 -9.13 -20.04 20.23
C ASP A 73 -7.95 -19.36 19.53
N ASN A 74 -8.20 -18.41 18.62
CA ASN A 74 -7.17 -17.63 17.97
C ASN A 74 -7.54 -16.14 17.84
N PRO A 75 -7.26 -15.32 18.88
CA PRO A 75 -7.57 -13.89 18.87
C PRO A 75 -6.69 -13.08 17.89
N SER A 76 -5.57 -13.63 17.39
CA SER A 76 -4.71 -12.90 16.45
C SER A 76 -5.40 -12.61 15.12
N ARG A 77 -6.53 -13.28 14.81
CA ARG A 77 -7.34 -12.98 13.63
C ARG A 77 -7.88 -11.56 13.59
N ILE A 78 -7.98 -10.88 14.72
CA ILE A 78 -8.32 -9.45 14.76
C ILE A 78 -7.28 -8.63 13.97
N PHE A 79 -6.00 -9.02 13.99
CA PHE A 79 -4.97 -8.38 13.18
C PHE A 79 -5.18 -8.57 11.68
N ALA A 80 -5.78 -9.67 11.22
CA ALA A 80 -6.10 -9.84 9.81
C ALA A 80 -7.15 -8.81 9.37
N THR A 81 -8.23 -8.65 10.14
CA THR A 81 -9.28 -7.65 9.88
C THR A 81 -8.71 -6.23 9.95
N ALA A 82 -7.93 -5.92 10.98
CA ALA A 82 -7.26 -4.63 11.11
C ALA A 82 -6.32 -4.36 9.94
N GLY A 83 -5.59 -5.38 9.49
CA GLY A 83 -4.67 -5.30 8.34
C GLY A 83 -5.39 -5.02 7.04
N VAL A 84 -6.56 -5.65 6.80
CA VAL A 84 -7.38 -5.38 5.61
C VAL A 84 -7.89 -3.95 5.63
N VAL A 85 -8.46 -3.49 6.75
CA VAL A 85 -8.95 -2.10 6.88
C VAL A 85 -7.81 -1.11 6.64
N LEU A 86 -6.66 -1.33 7.30
CA LEU A 86 -5.47 -0.50 7.12
C LEU A 86 -5.00 -0.49 5.67
N ALA A 87 -4.97 -1.63 5.00
CA ALA A 87 -4.48 -1.73 3.63
C ALA A 87 -5.45 -1.07 2.65
N VAL A 88 -6.77 -1.25 2.79
CA VAL A 88 -7.78 -0.59 1.92
C VAL A 88 -7.70 0.93 2.05
N VAL A 89 -7.71 1.43 3.28
CA VAL A 89 -7.61 2.87 3.55
C VAL A 89 -6.24 3.40 3.14
N GLY A 90 -5.17 2.66 3.44
CA GLY A 90 -3.79 3.02 3.15
C GLY A 90 -3.49 3.11 1.66
N VAL A 91 -3.93 2.13 0.84
CA VAL A 91 -3.79 2.16 -0.62
C VAL A 91 -4.46 3.39 -1.19
N ARG A 92 -5.72 3.63 -0.82
CA ARG A 92 -6.48 4.77 -1.34
C ARG A 92 -5.83 6.10 -0.92
N TRP A 93 -5.48 6.24 0.36
CA TRP A 93 -4.84 7.44 0.87
C TRP A 93 -3.50 7.71 0.18
N MET A 94 -2.66 6.68 0.01
CA MET A 94 -1.37 6.81 -0.67
C MET A 94 -1.56 7.21 -2.14
N HIS A 95 -2.57 6.67 -2.81
CA HIS A 95 -2.87 6.94 -4.21
C HIS A 95 -3.39 8.36 -4.42
N GLU A 96 -4.34 8.80 -3.62
CA GLU A 96 -4.86 10.18 -3.67
C GLU A 96 -3.79 11.21 -3.33
N THR A 97 -3.00 10.94 -2.27
CA THR A 97 -1.91 11.84 -1.86
C THR A 97 -0.78 11.86 -2.89
N TYR A 98 -0.55 10.74 -3.59
CA TYR A 98 0.35 10.71 -4.74
C TYR A 98 -0.12 11.65 -5.85
N ALA A 99 -1.37 11.51 -6.31
CA ALA A 99 -1.93 12.36 -7.36
C ALA A 99 -1.87 13.85 -6.97
N GLN A 100 -2.21 14.18 -5.72
CA GLN A 100 -2.07 15.54 -5.17
C GLN A 100 -0.61 16.02 -5.20
N SER A 101 0.33 15.18 -4.77
CA SER A 101 1.76 15.55 -4.75
C SER A 101 2.30 15.80 -6.15
N ILE A 102 1.85 15.06 -7.17
CA ILE A 102 2.22 15.31 -8.56
C ILE A 102 1.58 16.61 -9.09
N ALA A 103 0.31 16.84 -8.79
CA ALA A 103 -0.37 18.09 -9.18
C ALA A 103 0.33 19.33 -8.57
N ASP A 104 0.80 19.23 -7.33
CA ASP A 104 1.56 20.28 -6.65
C ASP A 104 2.92 20.57 -7.29
N LEU A 105 3.49 19.62 -8.04
CA LEU A 105 4.71 19.86 -8.82
C LEU A 105 4.46 20.78 -10.03
N ARG A 106 3.20 21.07 -10.37
CA ARG A 106 2.79 21.99 -11.44
C ARG A 106 3.53 21.73 -12.76
N LEU A 107 3.62 20.46 -13.14
CA LEU A 107 4.30 20.04 -14.36
C LEU A 107 3.88 20.84 -15.60
N PRO A 108 2.59 21.15 -15.84
CA PRO A 108 2.15 21.91 -17.03
C PRO A 108 2.49 23.41 -17.03
N GLU A 109 2.87 23.98 -15.88
CA GLU A 109 3.26 25.39 -15.78
C GLU A 109 4.77 25.58 -15.98
N ARG A 110 5.51 24.48 -16.21
CA ARG A 110 6.96 24.49 -16.41
C ARG A 110 7.24 24.34 -17.89
N ASP A 111 7.99 25.26 -18.49
CA ASP A 111 8.51 25.13 -19.87
C ASP A 111 9.46 23.91 -19.96
N LEU A 112 8.90 22.72 -20.14
CA LEU A 112 9.65 21.49 -20.34
C LEU A 112 9.72 21.19 -21.84
N GLU A 113 10.92 20.96 -22.37
CA GLU A 113 11.13 20.62 -23.79
C GLU A 113 10.37 19.36 -24.25
N ASN A 114 9.96 18.47 -23.31
CA ASN A 114 9.27 17.20 -23.56
C ASN A 114 8.04 16.98 -22.65
N ASP A 115 7.19 18.00 -22.53
CA ASP A 115 6.07 18.05 -21.57
C ASP A 115 5.15 16.81 -21.58
N ALA A 116 4.76 16.32 -22.76
CA ALA A 116 3.83 15.18 -22.89
C ALA A 116 4.44 13.84 -22.43
N GLU A 117 5.71 13.59 -22.71
CA GLU A 117 6.38 12.34 -22.31
C GLU A 117 6.63 12.30 -20.79
N ILE A 118 7.07 13.44 -20.24
CA ILE A 118 7.28 13.59 -18.80
C ILE A 118 5.95 13.41 -18.07
N LYS A 119 4.88 14.07 -18.53
CA LYS A 119 3.55 13.96 -17.95
C LYS A 119 3.03 12.52 -17.94
N ASN A 120 3.08 11.84 -19.09
CA ASN A 120 2.70 10.41 -19.21
C ASN A 120 3.48 9.52 -18.24
N SER A 121 4.73 9.86 -17.96
CA SER A 121 5.56 9.11 -17.00
C SER A 121 5.05 9.21 -15.55
N PHE A 122 4.32 10.27 -15.18
CA PHE A 122 3.74 10.45 -13.85
C PHE A 122 2.28 10.00 -13.75
N GLU A 123 1.56 9.89 -14.86
CA GLU A 123 0.16 9.41 -14.88
C GLU A 123 0.05 7.93 -14.48
N ASN A 124 0.96 7.09 -14.98
CA ASN A 124 0.99 5.67 -14.65
C ASN A 124 2.19 5.34 -13.76
N LEU A 125 1.91 4.94 -12.52
CA LEU A 125 2.95 4.50 -11.60
C LEU A 125 3.55 3.17 -12.06
N LEU A 126 2.67 2.23 -12.41
CA LEU A 126 3.01 0.90 -12.87
C LEU A 126 2.05 0.45 -13.98
N PRO A 127 2.56 -0.28 -14.98
CA PRO A 127 1.69 -0.88 -15.97
C PRO A 127 0.88 -2.02 -15.35
N LEU A 128 -0.39 -2.15 -15.73
CA LEU A 128 -1.31 -3.21 -15.26
C LEU A 128 -0.72 -4.62 -15.36
N ARG A 129 0.12 -4.87 -16.38
CA ARG A 129 0.81 -6.17 -16.56
C ARG A 129 1.71 -6.52 -15.38
N VAL A 130 2.41 -5.54 -14.80
CA VAL A 130 3.26 -5.74 -13.63
C VAL A 130 2.40 -6.02 -12.41
N GLU A 131 1.32 -5.27 -12.21
CA GLU A 131 0.38 -5.49 -11.09
C GLU A 131 -0.20 -6.92 -11.11
N VAL A 132 -0.72 -7.34 -12.26
CA VAL A 132 -1.26 -8.69 -12.43
C VAL A 132 -0.19 -9.76 -12.28
N THR A 133 1.02 -9.55 -12.82
CA THR A 133 2.11 -10.52 -12.71
C THR A 133 2.53 -10.72 -11.25
N VAL A 134 2.73 -9.63 -10.50
CA VAL A 134 3.12 -9.71 -9.08
C VAL A 134 2.00 -10.36 -8.27
N TYR A 135 0.74 -10.04 -8.56
CA TYR A 135 -0.40 -10.68 -7.91
C TYR A 135 -0.42 -12.20 -8.16
N LEU A 136 -0.25 -12.64 -9.41
CA LEU A 136 -0.23 -14.06 -9.75
C LEU A 136 0.93 -14.78 -9.08
N VAL A 137 2.11 -14.15 -9.02
CA VAL A 137 3.27 -14.70 -8.29
C VAL A 137 2.94 -14.83 -6.80
N ALA A 138 2.36 -13.80 -6.18
CA ALA A 138 1.95 -13.84 -4.77
C ALA A 138 0.93 -14.96 -4.50
N LEU A 139 -0.06 -15.13 -5.39
CA LEU A 139 -1.06 -16.19 -5.31
C LEU A 139 -0.42 -17.58 -5.41
N VAL A 140 0.51 -17.78 -6.34
CA VAL A 140 1.23 -19.06 -6.48
C VAL A 140 2.06 -19.35 -5.23
N LEU A 141 2.82 -18.37 -4.72
CA LEU A 141 3.62 -18.55 -3.50
C LEU A 141 2.74 -18.88 -2.29
N TYR A 142 1.58 -18.24 -2.19
CA TYR A 142 0.61 -18.53 -1.16
C TYR A 142 0.05 -19.96 -1.27
N LEU A 143 -0.34 -20.41 -2.47
CA LEU A 143 -0.83 -21.77 -2.68
C LEU A 143 0.26 -22.80 -2.38
N LEU A 144 1.51 -22.53 -2.76
CA LEU A 144 2.64 -23.38 -2.41
C LEU A 144 2.81 -23.49 -0.89
N ASN A 145 2.69 -22.37 -0.17
CA ASN A 145 2.73 -22.37 1.28
C ASN A 145 1.58 -23.20 1.90
N LEU A 146 0.35 -23.02 1.42
CA LEU A 146 -0.83 -23.75 1.88
C LEU A 146 -0.69 -25.27 1.69
N PHE A 147 -0.28 -25.70 0.50
CA PHE A 147 -0.23 -27.13 0.17
C PHE A 147 1.03 -27.84 0.68
N PHE A 148 2.21 -27.19 0.63
CA PHE A 148 3.48 -27.85 0.90
C PHE A 148 4.11 -27.50 2.24
N LEU A 149 3.87 -26.30 2.78
CA LEU A 149 4.52 -25.85 4.02
C LEU A 149 3.63 -26.08 5.24
N ILE A 150 2.37 -25.65 5.16
CA ILE A 150 1.39 -25.84 6.25
C ILE A 150 0.70 -27.20 6.10
N GLY A 151 0.36 -27.58 4.88
CA GLY A 151 -0.38 -28.80 4.57
C GLY A 151 -1.89 -28.56 4.56
N PHE A 152 -2.51 -28.79 3.41
CA PHE A 152 -3.95 -28.54 3.23
C PHE A 152 -4.81 -29.35 4.22
N SER A 153 -4.45 -30.60 4.48
CA SER A 153 -5.15 -31.46 5.45
C SER A 153 -5.16 -30.85 6.86
N THR A 154 -4.02 -30.29 7.29
CA THR A 154 -3.87 -29.65 8.60
C THR A 154 -4.79 -28.43 8.72
N VAL A 155 -4.89 -27.61 7.66
CA VAL A 155 -5.80 -26.46 7.65
C VAL A 155 -7.26 -26.90 7.70
N VAL A 156 -7.64 -27.96 6.98
CA VAL A 156 -9.01 -28.52 7.01
C VAL A 156 -9.36 -29.07 8.40
N GLU A 157 -8.43 -29.74 9.06
CA GLU A 157 -8.63 -30.26 10.41
C GLU A 157 -8.92 -29.13 11.40
N ILE A 158 -8.08 -28.08 11.35
CA ILE A 158 -8.21 -26.89 12.20
C ILE A 158 -9.51 -26.14 11.89
N GLU A 159 -9.71 -25.71 10.65
CA GLU A 159 -10.75 -24.74 10.30
C GLU A 159 -12.09 -25.36 9.88
N GLY A 160 -12.08 -26.62 9.46
CA GLY A 160 -13.22 -27.29 8.82
C GLY A 160 -13.30 -26.99 7.31
N ILE A 161 -13.79 -27.96 6.54
CA ILE A 161 -13.73 -27.93 5.07
C ILE A 161 -14.37 -26.68 4.45
N VAL A 162 -15.56 -26.27 4.93
CA VAL A 162 -16.30 -25.13 4.38
C VAL A 162 -15.48 -23.84 4.54
N ARG A 163 -14.97 -23.61 5.74
CA ARG A 163 -14.18 -22.40 6.02
C ARG A 163 -12.84 -22.44 5.33
N THR A 164 -12.16 -23.58 5.28
CA THR A 164 -10.92 -23.72 4.53
C THR A 164 -11.13 -23.34 3.07
N LEU A 165 -12.20 -23.82 2.43
CA LEU A 165 -12.48 -23.49 1.03
C LEU A 165 -12.76 -22.00 0.83
N VAL A 166 -13.66 -21.41 1.62
CA VAL A 166 -14.01 -19.99 1.47
C VAL A 166 -12.83 -19.08 1.83
N ALA A 167 -12.17 -19.32 2.97
CA ALA A 167 -11.07 -18.47 3.42
C ALA A 167 -9.87 -18.53 2.46
N ASN A 168 -9.46 -19.72 2.03
CA ASN A 168 -8.20 -19.90 1.31
C ASN A 168 -8.35 -19.71 -0.21
N PHE A 169 -9.54 -19.91 -0.79
CA PHE A 169 -9.74 -19.80 -2.25
C PHE A 169 -10.63 -18.63 -2.67
N VAL A 170 -11.31 -17.96 -1.74
CA VAL A 170 -12.09 -16.76 -2.03
C VAL A 170 -11.51 -15.56 -1.29
N THR A 171 -11.47 -15.61 0.05
CA THR A 171 -11.04 -14.47 0.86
C THR A 171 -9.58 -14.09 0.65
N ILE A 172 -8.64 -15.05 0.81
CA ILE A 172 -7.20 -14.76 0.74
C ILE A 172 -6.77 -14.27 -0.65
N PRO A 173 -7.21 -14.86 -1.78
CA PRO A 173 -6.92 -14.30 -3.09
C PRO A 173 -7.34 -12.83 -3.22
N ILE A 174 -8.51 -12.46 -2.66
CA ILE A 174 -8.96 -11.06 -2.66
C ILE A 174 -8.09 -10.18 -1.76
N TYR A 175 -7.64 -10.68 -0.60
CA TYR A 175 -6.70 -9.95 0.26
C TYR A 175 -5.31 -9.81 -0.40
N LEU A 176 -4.87 -10.80 -1.17
CA LEU A 176 -3.60 -10.73 -1.90
C LEU A 176 -3.62 -9.66 -2.99
N LEU A 177 -4.76 -9.40 -3.64
CA LEU A 177 -4.89 -8.25 -4.54
C LEU A 177 -4.55 -6.95 -3.82
N LEU A 178 -5.14 -6.76 -2.64
CA LEU A 178 -4.94 -5.56 -1.84
C LEU A 178 -3.50 -5.43 -1.33
N ILE A 179 -2.92 -6.52 -0.81
CA ILE A 179 -1.54 -6.53 -0.31
C ILE A 179 -0.56 -6.25 -1.46
N THR A 180 -0.79 -6.84 -2.63
CA THR A 180 0.03 -6.61 -3.82
C THR A 180 0.00 -5.15 -4.23
N GLU A 181 -1.20 -4.57 -4.32
CA GLU A 181 -1.37 -3.18 -4.70
C GLU A 181 -0.75 -2.23 -3.67
N PHE A 182 -0.91 -2.52 -2.38
CA PHE A 182 -0.24 -1.79 -1.31
C PHE A 182 1.29 -1.80 -1.48
N GLY A 183 1.88 -2.98 -1.66
CA GLY A 183 3.32 -3.14 -1.82
C GLY A 183 3.85 -2.43 -3.07
N LEU A 184 3.13 -2.52 -4.18
CA LEU A 184 3.50 -1.90 -5.45
C LEU A 184 3.40 -0.37 -5.40
N LEU A 185 2.36 0.16 -4.78
CA LEU A 185 2.19 1.59 -4.61
C LEU A 185 3.28 2.16 -3.69
N TYR A 186 3.56 1.47 -2.57
CA TYR A 186 4.65 1.82 -1.68
C TYR A 186 6.02 1.83 -2.38
N PHE A 187 6.33 0.76 -3.12
CA PHE A 187 7.54 0.66 -3.93
C PHE A 187 7.64 1.82 -4.93
N SER A 188 6.54 2.12 -5.60
CA SER A 188 6.47 3.18 -6.60
C SER A 188 6.73 4.56 -5.99
N ILE A 189 6.14 4.84 -4.83
CA ILE A 189 6.32 6.09 -4.10
C ILE A 189 7.77 6.25 -3.62
N HIS A 190 8.39 5.21 -3.07
CA HIS A 190 9.73 5.34 -2.48
C HIS A 190 10.89 5.18 -3.46
N LEU A 191 10.73 4.41 -4.54
CA LEU A 191 11.82 4.11 -5.47
C LEU A 191 11.61 4.75 -6.83
N LEU A 192 10.42 4.65 -7.42
CA LEU A 192 10.17 5.15 -8.77
C LEU A 192 9.98 6.66 -8.78
N LEU A 193 9.17 7.22 -7.86
CA LEU A 193 8.87 8.65 -7.85
C LEU A 193 10.12 9.53 -7.69
N PRO A 194 11.04 9.30 -6.71
CA PRO A 194 12.27 10.09 -6.62
C PRO A 194 13.18 9.95 -7.85
N ARG A 195 13.13 8.81 -8.55
CA ARG A 195 13.86 8.61 -9.81
C ARG A 195 13.24 9.44 -10.94
N LYS A 196 11.91 9.37 -11.11
CA LYS A 196 11.17 10.14 -12.12
C LYS A 196 11.37 11.65 -11.92
N ILE A 197 11.26 12.15 -10.68
CA ILE A 197 11.53 13.56 -10.36
C ILE A 197 12.96 13.97 -10.72
N ALA A 198 13.94 13.10 -10.44
CA ALA A 198 15.34 13.38 -10.77
C ALA A 198 15.64 13.35 -12.26
N GLN A 199 14.90 12.56 -13.05
CA GLN A 199 15.04 12.49 -14.50
C GLN A 199 14.33 13.63 -15.21
N ALA A 200 13.19 14.08 -14.67
CA ALA A 200 12.41 15.20 -15.22
C ALA A 200 13.06 16.58 -15.01
N ASP A 201 14.23 16.63 -14.34
CA ASP A 201 15.02 17.83 -14.06
C ASP A 201 14.21 19.08 -13.63
N LEU A 202 13.22 18.88 -12.75
CA LEU A 202 12.28 19.92 -12.35
C LEU A 202 12.95 21.10 -11.62
N ASN A 203 12.71 22.34 -12.07
CA ASN A 203 13.26 23.55 -11.45
C ASN A 203 12.65 23.81 -10.05
N MET A 204 13.47 24.19 -9.06
CA MET A 204 12.98 24.46 -7.72
C MET A 204 12.18 25.77 -7.66
N PHE A 205 11.04 25.74 -6.98
CA PHE A 205 10.26 26.94 -6.72
C PHE A 205 10.77 27.62 -5.45
N PHE A 206 11.64 28.63 -5.60
CA PHE A 206 12.33 29.29 -4.47
C PHE A 206 11.41 30.16 -3.60
N TYR A 207 10.25 30.57 -4.13
CA TYR A 207 9.24 31.33 -3.38
C TYR A 207 8.26 30.44 -2.60
N ASP A 208 8.61 29.19 -2.36
CA ASP A 208 7.85 28.28 -1.51
C ASP A 208 7.97 28.71 -0.03
N PRO A 209 6.87 29.04 0.68
CA PRO A 209 6.89 29.43 2.09
C PRO A 209 7.46 28.35 3.02
N GLN A 210 7.50 27.08 2.58
CA GLN A 210 8.09 25.98 3.33
C GLN A 210 9.60 25.81 3.08
N ASN A 211 10.19 26.60 2.17
CA ASN A 211 11.59 26.48 1.72
C ASN A 211 11.95 25.06 1.21
N MET A 212 10.97 24.30 0.72
CA MET A 212 11.14 22.94 0.21
C MET A 212 11.26 22.88 -1.32
N GLY A 213 11.37 24.03 -1.99
CA GLY A 213 11.51 24.12 -3.44
C GLY A 213 10.29 23.63 -4.22
N GLY A 214 9.11 23.58 -3.59
CA GLY A 214 7.89 23.01 -4.17
C GLY A 214 7.73 21.49 -3.97
N PHE A 215 8.62 20.84 -3.23
CA PHE A 215 8.57 19.39 -2.98
C PHE A 215 7.99 19.02 -1.60
N GLY A 216 7.39 19.98 -0.89
CA GLY A 216 6.86 19.76 0.46
C GLY A 216 5.84 18.63 0.54
N SER A 217 4.88 18.59 -0.40
CA SER A 217 3.87 17.52 -0.49
C SER A 217 4.50 16.16 -0.78
N THR A 218 5.47 16.10 -1.70
CA THR A 218 6.23 14.88 -2.00
C THR A 218 6.99 14.37 -0.76
N GLY A 219 7.63 15.25 0.00
CA GLY A 219 8.31 14.87 1.24
C GLY A 219 7.36 14.31 2.30
N GLN A 220 6.16 14.91 2.44
CA GLN A 220 5.13 14.40 3.34
C GLN A 220 4.57 13.05 2.89
N LEU A 221 4.37 12.86 1.57
CA LEU A 221 3.95 11.59 0.99
C LEU A 221 4.94 10.48 1.35
N LEU A 222 6.23 10.69 1.11
CA LEU A 222 7.29 9.72 1.45
C LEU A 222 7.29 9.39 2.95
N LYS A 223 7.20 10.40 3.83
CA LYS A 223 7.20 10.18 5.28
C LYS A 223 5.98 9.38 5.74
N ARG A 224 4.78 9.76 5.30
CA ARG A 224 3.53 9.16 5.76
C ARG A 224 3.30 7.76 5.18
N SER A 225 3.65 7.53 3.91
CA SER A 225 3.60 6.19 3.31
C SER A 225 4.54 5.21 4.01
N TYR A 226 5.72 5.65 4.46
CA TYR A 226 6.59 4.85 5.34
C TYR A 226 5.94 4.49 6.68
N TYR A 227 5.20 5.41 7.31
CA TYR A 227 4.48 5.10 8.54
C TYR A 227 3.38 4.07 8.32
N ILE A 228 2.59 4.20 7.24
CA ILE A 228 1.54 3.23 6.92
C ILE A 228 2.17 1.85 6.65
N TYR A 229 3.27 1.79 5.91
CA TYR A 229 4.03 0.56 5.70
C TYR A 229 4.49 -0.06 7.02
N THR A 230 5.09 0.74 7.90
CA THR A 230 5.59 0.27 9.20
C THR A 230 4.45 -0.30 10.05
N VAL A 231 3.32 0.40 10.13
CA VAL A 231 2.12 -0.10 10.83
C VAL A 231 1.63 -1.39 10.19
N GLY A 232 1.61 -1.49 8.85
CA GLY A 232 1.25 -2.71 8.14
C GLY A 232 2.15 -3.90 8.49
N VAL A 233 3.46 -3.70 8.53
CA VAL A 233 4.42 -4.74 8.95
C VAL A 233 4.20 -5.14 10.41
N LEU A 234 3.91 -4.19 11.30
CA LEU A 234 3.61 -4.48 12.72
C LEU A 234 2.29 -5.23 12.89
N VAL A 235 1.25 -4.89 12.14
CA VAL A 235 -0.02 -5.62 12.14
C VAL A 235 0.19 -7.04 11.62
N TYR A 236 0.97 -7.22 10.55
CA TYR A 236 1.31 -8.55 10.04
C TYR A 236 2.15 -9.35 11.04
N PHE A 237 3.09 -8.71 11.73
CA PHE A 237 3.85 -9.32 12.82
C PHE A 237 2.93 -9.79 13.95
N GLY A 238 1.97 -8.95 14.36
CA GLY A 238 0.95 -9.32 15.34
C GLY A 238 0.10 -10.50 14.87
N LEU A 239 -0.30 -10.54 13.59
CA LEU A 239 -1.05 -11.67 13.05
C LEU A 239 -0.29 -13.01 13.20
N VAL A 240 1.01 -12.99 12.92
CA VAL A 240 1.86 -14.21 12.87
C VAL A 240 2.40 -14.62 14.24
N TYR A 241 2.97 -13.70 15.01
CA TYR A 241 3.73 -14.02 16.23
C TYR A 241 2.95 -13.84 17.53
N TRP A 242 1.82 -13.12 17.50
CA TRP A 242 1.03 -12.92 18.71
C TRP A 242 0.50 -14.22 19.34
N PRO A 243 0.07 -15.25 18.58
CA PRO A 243 -0.30 -16.53 19.16
C PRO A 243 0.83 -17.18 19.96
N GLU A 244 2.08 -17.05 19.51
CA GLU A 244 3.24 -17.60 20.23
C GLU A 244 3.52 -16.83 21.51
N ILE A 245 3.55 -15.49 21.43
CA ILE A 245 3.79 -14.60 22.56
C ILE A 245 2.72 -14.80 23.64
N LEU A 246 1.44 -14.85 23.25
CA LEU A 246 0.35 -15.04 24.20
C LEU A 246 0.21 -16.49 24.70
N GLY A 247 0.58 -17.47 23.87
CA GLY A 247 0.62 -18.87 24.27
C GLY A 247 1.56 -19.07 25.48
N GLU A 248 2.70 -18.39 25.49
CA GLU A 248 3.66 -18.42 26.60
C GLU A 248 3.18 -17.63 27.83
N ILE A 249 2.57 -16.46 27.63
CA ILE A 249 2.22 -15.56 28.75
C ILE A 249 0.91 -15.96 29.43
N VAL A 250 -0.09 -16.43 28.67
CA VAL A 250 -1.48 -16.62 29.14
C VAL A 250 -1.94 -18.09 29.00
N ASN A 251 -1.06 -19.02 28.60
CA ASN A 251 -1.40 -20.43 28.34
C ASN A 251 -2.55 -20.59 27.33
N LEU A 252 -2.62 -19.71 26.33
CA LEU A 252 -3.58 -19.82 25.24
C LEU A 252 -3.24 -21.01 24.34
N LYS A 253 -4.27 -21.74 23.91
CA LYS A 253 -4.12 -22.92 23.04
C LYS A 253 -3.49 -22.50 21.71
N ARG A 254 -2.37 -23.12 21.35
CA ARG A 254 -1.76 -22.96 20.02
C ARG A 254 -2.59 -23.74 19.00
N VAL A 255 -3.22 -23.01 18.08
CA VAL A 255 -4.10 -23.58 17.05
C VAL A 255 -3.34 -23.88 15.76
N TYR A 256 -2.30 -23.11 15.46
CA TYR A 256 -1.46 -23.27 14.28
C TYR A 256 -0.05 -23.72 14.67
N PRO A 257 0.70 -24.34 13.74
CA PRO A 257 2.12 -24.62 13.94
C PRO A 257 2.93 -23.33 14.15
N GLU A 258 4.04 -23.45 14.87
CA GLU A 258 4.96 -22.34 15.09
C GLU A 258 5.46 -21.75 13.75
N PRO A 259 5.62 -20.41 13.65
CA PRO A 259 6.17 -19.79 12.46
C PRO A 259 7.57 -20.33 12.12
N THR A 260 7.73 -20.85 10.90
CA THR A 260 9.02 -21.40 10.45
C THR A 260 10.11 -20.32 10.32
N ALA A 261 11.37 -20.73 10.31
CA ALA A 261 12.51 -19.83 10.08
C ALA A 261 12.39 -19.04 8.76
N ILE A 262 11.73 -19.60 7.74
CA ILE A 262 11.46 -18.92 6.46
C ILE A 262 10.60 -17.67 6.68
N VAL A 263 9.60 -17.75 7.56
CA VAL A 263 8.73 -16.61 7.90
C VAL A 263 9.52 -15.52 8.62
N ALA A 264 10.43 -15.89 9.53
CA ALA A 264 11.31 -14.93 10.20
C ALA A 264 12.24 -14.21 9.20
N VAL A 265 12.85 -14.94 8.26
CA VAL A 265 13.67 -14.36 7.19
C VAL A 265 12.85 -13.39 6.34
N PHE A 266 11.61 -13.74 6.01
CA PHE A 266 10.70 -12.86 5.28
C PHE A 266 10.45 -11.53 6.02
N PHE A 267 10.21 -11.57 7.35
CA PHE A 267 10.07 -10.34 8.14
C PHE A 267 11.33 -9.48 8.14
N ILE A 268 12.52 -10.09 8.25
CA ILE A 268 13.79 -9.35 8.16
C ILE A 268 13.89 -8.63 6.82
N ILE A 269 13.53 -9.31 5.73
CA ILE A 269 13.52 -8.72 4.38
C ILE A 269 12.54 -7.55 4.30
N LEU A 270 11.32 -7.68 4.84
CA LEU A 270 10.35 -6.58 4.87
C LEU A 270 10.88 -5.36 5.64
N TRP A 271 11.51 -5.58 6.80
CA TRP A 271 12.12 -4.48 7.55
C TRP A 271 13.25 -3.79 6.77
N LEU A 272 14.14 -4.57 6.16
CA LEU A 272 15.21 -4.04 5.32
C LEU A 272 14.66 -3.24 4.13
N ILE A 273 13.63 -3.75 3.45
CA ILE A 273 12.96 -3.03 2.36
C ILE A 273 12.44 -1.68 2.86
N GLY A 274 11.76 -1.65 4.01
CA GLY A 274 11.21 -0.41 4.57
C GLY A 274 12.28 0.63 4.92
N VAL A 275 13.36 0.21 5.59
CA VAL A 275 14.45 1.11 6.01
C VAL A 275 15.26 1.58 4.80
N CYS A 276 15.61 0.69 3.89
CA CYS A 276 16.38 1.03 2.70
C CYS A 276 15.59 1.91 1.73
N SER A 277 14.28 1.70 1.57
CA SER A 277 13.44 2.48 0.66
C SER A 277 13.27 3.94 1.14
N ILE A 278 13.01 4.17 2.44
CA ILE A 278 12.90 5.53 2.98
C ILE A 278 14.25 6.23 2.91
N GLY A 279 15.34 5.55 3.31
CA GLY A 279 16.70 6.08 3.25
C GLY A 279 17.08 6.50 1.83
N TYR A 280 16.81 5.63 0.85
CA TYR A 280 17.01 5.94 -0.56
C TYR A 280 16.19 7.15 -1.01
N SER A 281 14.88 7.16 -0.73
CA SER A 281 13.97 8.21 -1.18
C SER A 281 14.36 9.58 -0.62
N MET A 282 14.70 9.66 0.67
CA MET A 282 15.12 10.88 1.34
C MET A 282 16.46 11.37 0.81
N TYR A 283 17.44 10.46 0.68
CA TYR A 283 18.75 10.79 0.12
C TYR A 283 18.62 11.38 -1.29
N ARG A 284 17.82 10.74 -2.16
CA ARG A 284 17.64 11.20 -3.55
C ARG A 284 16.97 12.56 -3.62
N MET A 285 15.90 12.79 -2.87
CA MET A 285 15.22 14.08 -2.84
C MET A 285 16.13 15.17 -2.28
N HIS A 286 16.87 14.90 -1.21
CA HIS A 286 17.80 15.86 -0.63
C HIS A 286 18.96 16.21 -1.59
N ALA A 287 19.55 15.20 -2.25
CA ALA A 287 20.60 15.41 -3.23
C ALA A 287 20.13 16.23 -4.45
N LEU A 288 18.86 16.09 -4.84
CA LEU A 288 18.26 16.90 -5.89
C LEU A 288 18.13 18.37 -5.47
N MET A 289 17.62 18.61 -4.26
CA MET A 289 17.49 19.96 -3.69
C MET A 289 18.85 20.64 -3.49
N SER A 290 19.86 19.90 -3.04
CA SER A 290 21.19 20.48 -2.80
C SER A 290 21.87 20.95 -4.09
N LYS A 291 21.69 20.21 -5.19
CA LYS A 291 22.26 20.54 -6.50
C LYS A 291 21.67 21.80 -7.11
N LYS A 292 20.38 22.05 -6.87
CA LYS A 292 19.65 23.15 -7.51
C LYS A 292 19.68 24.44 -6.69
N LYS A 293 20.31 24.46 -5.50
CA LYS A 293 20.34 25.64 -4.62
C LYS A 293 21.23 26.73 -5.24
N PRO A 294 20.68 27.93 -5.55
CA PRO A 294 21.44 29.03 -6.14
C PRO A 294 22.48 29.49 -5.12
N GLY A 295 23.74 29.50 -5.57
CA GLY A 295 24.93 29.79 -4.74
C GLY A 295 25.95 28.66 -4.66
N SER A 296 25.58 27.40 -4.98
CA SER A 296 26.54 26.27 -4.96
C SER A 296 27.52 26.27 -6.15
N ASP A 297 27.13 26.88 -7.28
CA ASP A 297 28.00 27.02 -8.47
C ASP A 297 28.68 28.41 -8.61
N GLN A 298 28.16 29.45 -7.95
CA GLN A 298 28.83 30.77 -7.95
C GLN A 298 30.06 30.81 -7.03
N GLY A 299 30.16 29.90 -6.05
CA GLY A 299 31.35 29.76 -5.20
C GLY A 299 32.53 29.02 -5.85
N ARG A 300 32.32 28.37 -7.00
CA ARG A 300 33.34 27.52 -7.65
C ARG A 300 33.97 28.11 -8.92
N ARG A 301 33.45 29.24 -9.42
CA ARG A 301 33.96 29.94 -10.62
C ARG A 301 34.23 31.44 -10.46
N GLY A 302 34.21 31.98 -9.24
CA GLY A 302 34.44 33.41 -8.98
C GLY A 302 35.69 33.69 -8.15
N GLY A 303 36.81 33.06 -8.49
CA GLY A 303 38.10 33.46 -7.94
C GLY A 303 38.49 34.85 -8.43
N TYR A 304 38.68 35.77 -7.48
CA TYR A 304 39.53 36.97 -7.56
C TYR A 304 39.73 37.62 -8.94
N GLN A 305 39.03 38.73 -9.19
CA GLN A 305 39.69 39.93 -9.70
C GLN A 305 39.33 41.12 -8.80
N LYS A 306 40.22 41.37 -7.83
CA LYS A 306 40.42 42.69 -7.25
C LYS A 306 41.57 43.36 -8.02
N GLN A 307 41.50 44.70 -8.06
CA GLN A 307 42.51 45.68 -8.51
C GLN A 307 42.42 46.04 -10.00
N ALA A 308 42.44 47.31 -10.41
CA ALA A 308 42.41 48.61 -9.72
C ALA A 308 41.92 49.64 -10.75
#